data_AF-A0A7W3RBS2-F1
#
_entry.id   AF-A0A7W3RBS2-F1
#
_cell.length_a   1.000
_cell.length_b   1.000
_cell.length_c   1.000
_cell.angle_alpha   90.00
_cell.angle_beta   90.00
_cell.angle_gamma   90.00
#
_symmetry.space_group_name_H-M   'P 1'
#
loop_
_entity.id
_entity.type
_entity.pdbx_description
1 polymer ?
#
loop_
_entity_poly.entity_id
_entity_poly.type
_entity_poly.pdbx_seq_one_letter_code
_entity_poly.pdbx_strand_id
1 'polypeptide(L)'
;MAVLRRTSGSSRPSAPDTGARVLLADTSPYGSRRLTVETDGVTTAAYLRDARDTVIGATWIANHQPAQAGMDLARLNAGLTPMMPAGRTRHPEGRAALDPGALEAVWFEEGDGAAVLEDGEPLCVIPAWSDMNRGIPGYTRDATAQSPFAFPLEEEIEEFAGRIERSRAFWEWCRTEGAWAQFQQSALGHLLNRLGPGGHYWHDVGRQFRGPGAAPGAAPVVSVSERPARPGRDFTVLSTLGMSRQRMPTVELYEDDVSAYARIELAVATTLPSRRAGSIFPWLAQYPWRSVTWFAPGDMVKWYHEPRTFPLNAPDAADPRWSGVLLLDDPGRLPGPQAPDLTGLTVGGDPVRWLWLVPITDEERRYAKAQGSNALVRRLRDEGRTWVVS
;
A
#
# COMPACT_ATOMS: atom_id res chain seq x y z
N MET A 1 -14.56 7.56 50.85
CA MET A 1 -15.97 7.14 51.08
C MET A 1 -16.87 8.14 50.36
N ALA A 2 -17.55 7.90 49.25
CA ALA A 2 -17.69 6.73 48.38
C ALA A 2 -17.90 7.27 46.95
N VAL A 3 -17.16 6.67 46.01
CA VAL A 3 -17.20 6.96 44.57
C VAL A 3 -18.42 6.24 43.98
N LEU A 4 -19.31 7.00 43.33
CA LEU A 4 -20.41 6.46 42.54
C LEU A 4 -19.85 5.84 41.24
N ARG A 5 -19.66 4.52 41.28
CA ARG A 5 -19.42 3.67 40.11
C ARG A 5 -20.64 3.71 39.19
N ARG A 6 -20.48 4.26 37.98
CA ARG A 6 -21.35 3.94 36.84
C ARG A 6 -20.76 2.75 36.10
N THR A 7 -21.32 1.58 36.37
CA THR A 7 -21.27 0.43 35.47
C THR A 7 -22.19 0.72 34.28
N SER A 8 -21.62 0.81 33.09
CA SER A 8 -22.35 0.60 31.83
C SER A 8 -21.55 -0.37 30.99
N GLY A 9 -21.89 -1.64 31.13
CA GLY A 9 -21.54 -2.66 30.15
C GLY A 9 -22.21 -2.31 28.83
N SER A 10 -21.41 -2.26 27.78
CA SER A 10 -21.87 -2.44 26.40
C SER A 10 -21.03 -3.58 25.85
N SER A 11 -21.40 -4.81 26.23
CA SER A 11 -21.01 -6.00 25.51
C SER A 11 -21.48 -5.84 24.07
N ARG A 12 -20.54 -5.60 23.14
CA ARG A 12 -20.78 -5.88 21.72
C ARG A 12 -21.26 -7.32 21.63
N PRO A 13 -22.27 -7.64 20.80
CA PRO A 13 -22.56 -9.03 20.52
C PRO A 13 -21.28 -9.63 19.92
N SER A 14 -20.69 -10.57 20.64
CA SER A 14 -19.72 -11.49 20.07
C SER A 14 -20.38 -12.13 18.86
N ALA A 15 -19.68 -12.14 17.72
CA ALA A 15 -20.06 -12.98 16.60
C ALA A 15 -20.31 -14.40 17.14
N PRO A 16 -21.32 -15.12 16.63
CA PRO A 16 -21.51 -16.52 17.01
C PRO A 16 -20.19 -17.25 16.81
N ASP A 17 -19.79 -18.04 17.80
CA ASP A 17 -18.65 -18.95 17.70
C ASP A 17 -18.96 -19.94 16.57
N THR A 18 -18.45 -19.67 15.38
CA THR A 18 -18.75 -20.42 14.15
C THR A 18 -18.11 -21.81 14.14
N GLY A 19 -17.34 -22.16 15.18
CA GLY A 19 -16.53 -23.38 15.20
C GLY A 19 -15.40 -23.38 14.16
N ALA A 20 -15.13 -22.22 13.53
CA ALA A 20 -14.10 -22.08 12.52
C ALA A 20 -12.69 -22.11 13.14
N ARG A 21 -11.85 -23.01 12.65
CA ARG A 21 -10.44 -23.15 13.02
C ARG A 21 -9.57 -22.44 11.99
N VAL A 22 -8.67 -21.57 12.46
CA VAL A 22 -7.64 -20.94 11.63
C VAL A 22 -6.54 -21.96 11.34
N LEU A 23 -6.25 -22.20 10.05
CA LEU A 23 -5.18 -23.07 9.57
C LEU A 23 -3.90 -22.29 9.26
N LEU A 24 -4.04 -21.07 8.74
CA LEU A 24 -2.94 -20.16 8.44
C LEU A 24 -3.41 -18.75 8.79
N ALA A 25 -2.54 -17.95 9.41
CA ALA A 25 -2.76 -16.53 9.61
C ALA A 25 -1.45 -15.79 9.40
N ASP A 26 -1.48 -14.77 8.55
CA ASP A 26 -0.31 -13.95 8.27
C ASP A 26 -0.69 -12.48 8.07
N THR A 27 0.25 -11.58 8.35
CA THR A 27 0.05 -10.14 8.24
C THR A 27 0.96 -9.58 7.16
N SER A 28 0.40 -8.72 6.29
CA SER A 28 1.16 -8.06 5.24
C SER A 28 2.42 -7.38 5.81
N PRO A 29 3.54 -7.37 5.08
CA PRO A 29 4.78 -6.73 5.53
C PRO A 29 4.64 -5.25 5.93
N TYR A 30 3.56 -4.59 5.48
CA TYR A 30 3.23 -3.20 5.81
C TYR A 30 2.21 -3.04 6.95
N GLY A 31 1.68 -4.15 7.47
CA GLY A 31 0.69 -4.17 8.57
C GLY A 31 -0.71 -3.69 8.19
N SER A 32 -1.00 -3.44 6.91
CA SER A 32 -2.27 -2.89 6.43
C SER A 32 -3.33 -3.95 6.12
N ARG A 33 -2.90 -5.19 5.86
CA ARG A 33 -3.75 -6.34 5.55
C ARG A 33 -3.41 -7.55 6.40
N ARG A 34 -4.39 -8.43 6.59
CA ARG A 34 -4.22 -9.76 7.18
C ARG A 34 -4.86 -10.81 6.30
N LEU A 35 -4.14 -11.91 6.09
CA LEU A 35 -4.64 -13.10 5.41
C LEU A 35 -4.93 -14.15 6.46
N THR A 36 -6.08 -14.80 6.38
CA THR A 36 -6.33 -16.06 7.11
C THR A 36 -6.87 -17.12 6.17
N VAL A 37 -6.53 -18.37 6.48
CA VAL A 37 -7.17 -19.56 5.93
C VAL A 37 -7.93 -20.22 7.08
N GLU A 38 -9.23 -20.41 6.91
CA GLU A 38 -10.12 -20.90 7.95
C GLU A 38 -10.93 -22.09 7.45
N THR A 39 -11.16 -23.05 8.34
CA THR A 39 -12.02 -24.21 8.07
C THR A 39 -13.04 -24.39 9.18
N ASP A 40 -14.27 -24.79 8.84
CA ASP A 40 -15.27 -25.22 9.82
C ASP A 40 -15.45 -26.76 9.83
N GLY A 41 -14.50 -27.48 9.21
CA GLY A 41 -14.57 -28.94 9.05
C GLY A 41 -15.41 -29.41 7.86
N VAL A 42 -16.22 -28.54 7.26
CA VAL A 42 -16.98 -28.83 6.04
C VAL A 42 -16.36 -28.15 4.83
N THR A 43 -15.93 -26.91 4.98
CA THR A 43 -15.30 -26.11 3.93
C THR A 43 -14.05 -25.41 4.46
N THR A 44 -13.06 -25.19 3.59
CA THR A 44 -11.96 -24.24 3.82
C THR A 44 -12.06 -23.06 2.86
N ALA A 45 -11.81 -21.85 3.38
CA ALA A 45 -11.73 -20.61 2.60
C ALA A 45 -10.61 -19.71 3.10
N ALA A 46 -10.11 -18.86 2.21
CA ALA A 46 -9.18 -17.79 2.56
C ALA A 46 -9.90 -16.43 2.58
N TYR A 47 -9.47 -15.58 3.50
CA TYR A 47 -10.01 -14.26 3.72
C TYR A 47 -8.88 -13.24 3.84
N LEU A 48 -8.96 -12.21 3.02
CA LEU A 48 -8.15 -11.01 3.14
C LEU A 48 -8.94 -9.97 3.93
N ARG A 49 -8.33 -9.42 4.97
CA ARG A 49 -8.94 -8.43 5.87
C ARG A 49 -8.14 -7.14 5.92
N ASP A 50 -8.85 -6.03 6.14
CA ASP A 50 -8.24 -4.74 6.44
C ASP A 50 -7.79 -4.64 7.91
N ALA A 51 -7.16 -3.51 8.26
CA ALA A 51 -6.71 -3.22 9.62
C ALA A 51 -7.86 -3.14 10.67
N ARG A 52 -9.12 -3.06 10.23
CA ARG A 52 -10.32 -3.06 11.09
C ARG A 52 -10.98 -4.43 11.18
N ASP A 53 -10.34 -5.48 10.65
CA ASP A 53 -10.84 -6.85 10.60
C ASP A 53 -12.04 -7.04 9.64
N THR A 54 -12.26 -6.09 8.73
CA THR A 54 -13.30 -6.22 7.69
C THR A 54 -12.78 -7.10 6.57
N VAL A 55 -13.56 -8.12 6.16
CA VAL A 55 -13.25 -8.92 4.97
C VAL A 55 -13.41 -8.06 3.72
N ILE A 56 -12.34 -7.94 2.95
CA ILE A 56 -12.28 -7.16 1.71
C ILE A 56 -12.15 -8.05 0.47
N GLY A 57 -11.66 -9.27 0.65
CA GLY A 57 -11.51 -10.27 -0.39
C GLY A 57 -11.61 -11.66 0.22
N ALA A 58 -12.17 -12.60 -0.52
CA ALA A 58 -12.30 -13.98 -0.08
C ALA A 58 -12.23 -14.93 -1.28
N THR A 59 -11.84 -16.17 -1.00
CA THR A 59 -11.95 -17.25 -1.99
C THR A 59 -12.23 -18.56 -1.27
N TRP A 60 -13.15 -19.35 -1.82
CA TRP A 60 -13.27 -20.76 -1.48
C TRP A 60 -11.97 -21.50 -1.86
N ILE A 61 -11.60 -22.52 -1.09
CA ILE A 61 -10.43 -23.37 -1.36
C ILE A 61 -10.84 -24.82 -1.53
N ALA A 62 -11.62 -25.37 -0.60
CA ALA A 62 -11.92 -26.79 -0.59
C ALA A 62 -13.24 -27.13 0.11
N ASN A 63 -13.91 -28.17 -0.39
CA ASN A 63 -14.92 -28.91 0.35
C ASN A 63 -14.26 -30.13 1.00
N HIS A 64 -14.69 -30.49 2.20
CA HIS A 64 -14.24 -31.68 2.94
C HIS A 64 -15.33 -32.75 3.06
N GLN A 65 -16.49 -32.50 2.44
CA GLN A 65 -17.63 -33.38 2.36
C GLN A 65 -18.15 -33.43 0.91
N PRO A 66 -18.94 -34.46 0.55
CA PRO A 66 -19.57 -34.53 -0.76
C PRO A 66 -20.35 -33.27 -1.11
N ALA A 67 -20.05 -32.70 -2.27
CA ALA A 67 -20.65 -31.50 -2.80
C ALA A 67 -22.06 -31.75 -3.31
N GLN A 68 -22.96 -30.80 -3.08
CA GLN A 68 -24.31 -30.83 -3.62
C GLN A 68 -24.30 -30.38 -5.09
N ALA A 69 -25.32 -30.76 -5.86
CA ALA A 69 -25.44 -30.35 -7.26
C ALA A 69 -25.64 -28.82 -7.43
N GLY A 70 -26.26 -28.18 -6.44
CA GLY A 70 -26.53 -26.74 -6.42
C GLY A 70 -25.93 -26.05 -5.20
N MET A 71 -26.22 -24.75 -5.05
CA MET A 71 -25.80 -23.99 -3.86
C MET A 71 -26.56 -24.47 -2.62
N ASP A 72 -25.84 -24.65 -1.52
CA ASP A 72 -26.45 -24.87 -0.21
C ASP A 72 -26.95 -23.55 0.37
N LEU A 73 -28.22 -23.23 0.08
CA LEU A 73 -28.87 -22.02 0.56
C LEU A 73 -29.04 -22.02 2.09
N ALA A 74 -29.16 -23.18 2.73
CA ALA A 74 -29.30 -23.24 4.18
C ALA A 74 -28.00 -22.77 4.86
N ARG A 75 -26.85 -23.21 4.34
CA ARG A 75 -25.52 -22.82 4.80
C ARG A 75 -25.23 -21.33 4.58
N LEU A 76 -25.57 -20.83 3.38
CA LEU A 76 -25.48 -19.41 3.06
C LEU A 76 -26.34 -18.53 3.98
N ASN A 77 -27.60 -18.91 4.19
CA ASN A 77 -28.52 -18.17 5.06
C ASN A 77 -28.11 -18.22 6.55
N ALA A 78 -27.36 -19.25 6.94
CA ALA A 78 -26.76 -19.36 8.28
C ALA A 78 -25.46 -18.57 8.43
N GLY A 79 -24.96 -17.90 7.37
CA GLY A 79 -23.71 -17.15 7.39
C GLY A 79 -22.46 -18.03 7.47
N LEU A 80 -22.56 -19.30 7.11
CA LEU A 80 -21.44 -20.25 7.08
C LEU A 80 -20.73 -20.21 5.71
N THR A 81 -19.44 -20.58 5.70
CA THR A 81 -18.62 -20.61 4.48
C THR A 81 -19.24 -21.52 3.42
N PRO A 82 -19.58 -21.04 2.21
CA PRO A 82 -20.31 -21.84 1.23
C PRO A 82 -19.53 -23.06 0.74
N MET A 83 -20.21 -24.17 0.49
CA MET A 83 -19.63 -25.29 -0.26
C MET A 83 -19.69 -25.00 -1.76
N MET A 84 -18.63 -25.35 -2.48
CA MET A 84 -18.63 -25.31 -3.94
C MET A 84 -19.56 -26.42 -4.48
N PRO A 85 -20.46 -26.15 -5.44
CA PRO A 85 -21.27 -27.19 -6.06
C PRO A 85 -20.43 -28.24 -6.82
N ALA A 86 -20.92 -29.47 -6.90
CA ALA A 86 -20.18 -30.62 -7.47
C ALA A 86 -19.67 -30.36 -8.90
N GLY A 87 -20.45 -29.67 -9.73
CA GLY A 87 -20.05 -29.34 -11.10
C GLY A 87 -18.99 -28.22 -11.23
N ARG A 88 -18.51 -27.66 -10.12
CA ARG A 88 -17.60 -26.50 -10.09
C ARG A 88 -16.34 -26.74 -9.26
N THR A 89 -16.12 -27.97 -8.79
CA THR A 89 -14.92 -28.35 -8.04
C THR A 89 -14.24 -29.58 -8.65
N ARG A 90 -12.92 -29.65 -8.56
CA ARG A 90 -12.12 -30.84 -8.91
C ARG A 90 -12.35 -32.01 -7.95
N HIS A 91 -12.89 -31.75 -6.75
CA HIS A 91 -13.08 -32.74 -5.69
C HIS A 91 -14.56 -32.82 -5.26
N PRO A 92 -15.47 -33.37 -6.10
CA PRO A 92 -16.90 -33.41 -5.80
C PRO A 92 -17.22 -34.28 -4.56
N GLU A 93 -16.42 -35.29 -4.24
CA GLU A 93 -16.58 -36.09 -3.02
C GLU A 93 -15.97 -35.42 -1.77
N GLY A 94 -15.39 -34.23 -1.93
CA GLY A 94 -14.55 -33.56 -0.95
C GLY A 94 -13.10 -34.05 -1.00
N ARG A 95 -12.19 -33.23 -0.44
CA ARG A 95 -10.79 -33.60 -0.22
C ARG A 95 -10.46 -33.65 1.27
N ALA A 96 -9.38 -34.33 1.61
CA ALA A 96 -8.86 -34.36 2.97
C ALA A 96 -8.65 -32.93 3.53
N ALA A 97 -8.75 -32.78 4.85
CA ALA A 97 -8.46 -31.53 5.52
C ALA A 97 -7.03 -31.08 5.20
N LEU A 98 -6.84 -29.78 4.95
CA LEU A 98 -5.53 -29.22 4.68
C LEU A 98 -4.64 -29.32 5.92
N ASP A 99 -3.36 -29.62 5.72
CA ASP A 99 -2.35 -29.61 6.78
C ASP A 99 -1.85 -28.17 6.99
N PRO A 100 -2.05 -27.54 8.16
CA PRO A 100 -1.46 -26.25 8.49
C PRO A 100 0.05 -26.16 8.25
N GLY A 101 0.78 -27.26 8.45
CA GLY A 101 2.24 -27.30 8.28
C GLY A 101 2.71 -27.21 6.83
N ALA A 102 1.83 -27.48 5.87
CA ALA A 102 2.09 -27.41 4.44
C ALA A 102 1.72 -26.05 3.82
N LEU A 103 1.07 -25.16 4.58
CA LEU A 103 0.56 -23.88 4.08
C LEU A 103 1.57 -22.74 4.26
N GLU A 104 1.80 -21.97 3.18
CA GLU A 104 2.64 -20.76 3.18
C GLU A 104 1.87 -19.57 2.61
N ALA A 105 1.97 -18.40 3.25
CA ALA A 105 1.50 -17.14 2.68
C ALA A 105 2.62 -16.46 1.88
N VAL A 106 2.30 -16.02 0.67
CA VAL A 106 3.18 -15.17 -0.15
C VAL A 106 2.45 -13.86 -0.45
N TRP A 107 2.88 -12.77 0.20
CA TRP A 107 2.39 -11.43 -0.12
C TRP A 107 3.01 -10.91 -1.41
N PHE A 108 2.19 -10.31 -2.26
CA PHE A 108 2.72 -9.56 -3.40
C PHE A 108 3.52 -8.34 -2.93
N GLU A 109 4.42 -7.82 -3.78
CA GLU A 109 5.31 -6.71 -3.41
C GLU A 109 4.52 -5.47 -2.95
N GLU A 110 3.37 -5.21 -3.58
CA GLU A 110 2.44 -4.14 -3.22
C GLU A 110 1.83 -4.32 -1.81
N GLY A 111 1.80 -5.55 -1.31
CA GLY A 111 1.36 -5.94 0.03
C GLY A 111 -0.14 -5.83 0.30
N ASP A 112 -0.93 -5.68 -0.77
CA ASP A 112 -2.39 -5.58 -0.75
C ASP A 112 -3.11 -6.77 -1.42
N GLY A 113 -2.35 -7.71 -1.99
CA GLY A 113 -2.80 -9.03 -2.42
C GLY A 113 -1.83 -10.12 -1.95
N ALA A 114 -2.33 -11.37 -1.90
CA ALA A 114 -1.54 -12.51 -1.44
C ALA A 114 -1.94 -13.82 -2.12
N ALA A 115 -0.98 -14.74 -2.19
CA ALA A 115 -1.19 -16.14 -2.53
C ALA A 115 -1.03 -17.02 -1.28
N VAL A 116 -1.71 -18.16 -1.28
CA VAL A 116 -1.47 -19.28 -0.36
C VAL A 116 -0.91 -20.43 -1.19
N LEU A 117 0.20 -21.00 -0.73
CA LEU A 117 0.78 -22.21 -1.29
C LEU A 117 0.45 -23.41 -0.40
N GLU A 118 0.35 -24.59 -0.99
CA GLU A 118 0.32 -25.89 -0.32
C GLU A 118 1.51 -26.71 -0.85
N ASP A 119 2.43 -27.09 0.03
CA ASP A 119 3.68 -27.80 -0.33
C ASP A 119 4.49 -27.09 -1.43
N GLY A 120 4.47 -25.75 -1.41
CA GLY A 120 5.17 -24.89 -2.38
C GLY A 120 4.41 -24.64 -3.67
N GLU A 121 3.25 -25.27 -3.90
CA GLU A 121 2.43 -25.10 -5.09
C GLU A 121 1.26 -24.11 -4.84
N PRO A 122 0.93 -23.22 -5.79
CA PRO A 122 -0.19 -22.28 -5.62
C PRO A 122 -1.53 -22.99 -5.36
N LEU A 123 -2.13 -22.70 -4.20
CA LEU A 123 -3.43 -23.23 -3.78
C LEU A 123 -4.55 -22.21 -4.06
N CYS A 124 -4.34 -20.95 -3.68
CA CYS A 124 -5.26 -19.87 -3.99
C CYS A 124 -4.56 -18.50 -4.06
N VAL A 125 -5.20 -17.54 -4.72
CA VAL A 125 -4.73 -16.15 -4.81
C VAL A 125 -5.89 -15.21 -4.55
N ILE A 126 -5.67 -14.22 -3.67
CA ILE A 126 -6.58 -13.09 -3.47
C ILE A 126 -5.83 -11.83 -3.94
N PRO A 127 -5.99 -11.42 -5.21
CA PRO A 127 -5.35 -10.20 -5.73
C PRO A 127 -6.04 -8.92 -5.23
N ALA A 128 -5.41 -7.76 -5.44
CA ALA A 128 -5.90 -6.47 -4.95
C ALA A 128 -7.25 -6.05 -5.58
N TRP A 129 -7.60 -6.59 -6.74
CA TRP A 129 -8.89 -6.36 -7.42
C TRP A 129 -10.03 -7.26 -6.93
N SER A 130 -9.77 -8.18 -5.99
CA SER A 130 -10.84 -8.97 -5.37
C SER A 130 -11.80 -8.03 -4.65
N ASP A 131 -13.09 -8.14 -4.96
CA ASP A 131 -14.16 -7.34 -4.36
C ASP A 131 -15.42 -8.20 -4.22
N MET A 132 -15.63 -8.70 -3.00
CA MET A 132 -16.80 -9.53 -2.68
C MET A 132 -18.12 -8.79 -2.87
N ASN A 133 -18.15 -7.45 -2.74
CA ASN A 133 -19.36 -6.67 -2.95
C ASN A 133 -19.73 -6.55 -4.43
N ARG A 134 -18.75 -6.73 -5.33
CA ARG A 134 -18.94 -6.77 -6.78
C ARG A 134 -19.01 -8.19 -7.34
N GLY A 135 -18.96 -9.21 -6.47
CA GLY A 135 -18.97 -10.60 -6.89
C GLY A 135 -17.67 -11.05 -7.57
N ILE A 136 -16.55 -10.43 -7.22
CA ILE A 136 -15.21 -10.76 -7.73
C ILE A 136 -14.45 -11.45 -6.59
N PRO A 137 -14.56 -12.80 -6.44
CA PRO A 137 -13.77 -13.54 -5.47
C PRO A 137 -12.30 -13.67 -5.94
N GLY A 138 -11.48 -14.29 -5.09
CA GLY A 138 -10.16 -14.76 -5.49
C GLY A 138 -10.20 -16.01 -6.37
N TYR A 139 -9.01 -16.53 -6.65
CA TYR A 139 -8.75 -17.66 -7.53
C TYR A 139 -8.30 -18.87 -6.71
N THR A 140 -8.67 -20.07 -7.12
CA THR A 140 -8.21 -21.30 -6.45
C THR A 140 -7.97 -22.43 -7.44
N ARG A 141 -6.96 -23.25 -7.12
CA ARG A 141 -6.55 -24.42 -7.89
C ARG A 141 -7.67 -25.44 -8.08
N ASP A 142 -8.56 -25.57 -7.10
CA ASP A 142 -9.52 -26.67 -7.04
C ASP A 142 -10.92 -26.30 -7.61
N ALA A 143 -11.08 -25.08 -8.12
CA ALA A 143 -12.27 -24.65 -8.85
C ALA A 143 -12.16 -24.96 -10.34
N THR A 144 -13.25 -25.43 -10.95
CA THR A 144 -13.28 -25.82 -12.39
C THR A 144 -14.07 -24.86 -13.27
N ALA A 145 -14.82 -23.93 -12.68
CA ALA A 145 -15.54 -22.88 -13.40
C ALA A 145 -15.81 -21.67 -12.51
N GLN A 146 -15.87 -20.47 -13.09
CA GLN A 146 -16.13 -19.22 -12.37
C GLN A 146 -17.45 -19.27 -11.60
N SER A 147 -17.41 -18.96 -10.31
CA SER A 147 -18.56 -18.94 -9.41
C SER A 147 -18.52 -17.70 -8.51
N PRO A 148 -19.60 -17.39 -7.78
CA PRO A 148 -19.56 -16.34 -6.76
C PRO A 148 -18.59 -16.61 -5.59
N PHE A 149 -18.04 -17.83 -5.47
CA PHE A 149 -17.20 -18.24 -4.33
C PHE A 149 -15.70 -18.27 -4.66
N ALA A 150 -15.36 -18.55 -5.92
CA ALA A 150 -14.00 -18.59 -6.43
C ALA A 150 -13.98 -18.63 -7.96
N PHE A 151 -12.88 -18.16 -8.54
CA PHE A 151 -12.51 -18.35 -9.93
C PHE A 151 -11.46 -19.47 -10.08
N PRO A 152 -11.42 -20.19 -11.22
CA PRO A 152 -10.39 -21.19 -11.48
C PRO A 152 -9.01 -20.53 -11.57
N LEU A 153 -8.04 -21.04 -10.82
CA LEU A 153 -6.65 -20.55 -10.91
C LEU A 153 -5.94 -21.11 -12.15
N GLU A 154 -6.36 -22.25 -12.68
CA GLU A 154 -5.71 -22.92 -13.81
C GLU A 154 -5.56 -22.04 -15.05
N GLU A 155 -6.56 -21.22 -15.35
CA GLU A 155 -6.56 -20.33 -16.52
C GLU A 155 -5.57 -19.15 -16.36
N GLU A 156 -5.26 -18.78 -15.11
CA GLU A 156 -4.46 -17.59 -14.76
C GLU A 156 -3.10 -17.95 -14.13
N ILE A 157 -2.79 -19.25 -14.00
CA ILE A 157 -1.65 -19.73 -13.21
C ILE A 157 -0.32 -19.26 -13.79
N GLU A 158 -0.20 -19.11 -15.11
CA GLU A 158 1.05 -18.64 -15.74
C GLU A 158 1.41 -17.22 -15.26
N GLU A 159 0.42 -16.32 -15.22
CA GLU A 159 0.62 -14.94 -14.75
C GLU A 159 0.89 -14.92 -13.24
N PHE A 160 0.07 -15.62 -12.46
CA PHE A 160 0.20 -15.62 -11.00
C PHE A 160 1.46 -16.33 -10.53
N ALA A 161 1.90 -17.43 -11.14
CA ALA A 161 3.13 -18.12 -10.79
C ALA A 161 4.33 -17.18 -10.95
N GLY A 162 4.41 -16.46 -12.06
CA GLY A 162 5.44 -15.45 -12.27
C GLY A 162 5.41 -14.36 -11.20
N ARG A 163 4.22 -13.90 -10.79
CA ARG A 163 4.06 -12.87 -9.74
C ARG A 163 4.44 -13.39 -8.36
N ILE A 164 4.05 -14.62 -8.01
CA ILE A 164 4.37 -15.29 -6.75
C ILE A 164 5.88 -15.40 -6.61
N GLU A 165 6.56 -15.95 -7.63
CA GLU A 165 8.01 -16.15 -7.60
C GLU A 165 8.78 -14.82 -7.49
N ARG A 166 8.38 -13.79 -8.26
CA ARG A 166 8.97 -12.44 -8.13
C ARG A 166 8.78 -11.87 -6.72
N SER A 167 7.63 -12.10 -6.11
CA SER A 167 7.32 -11.60 -4.77
C SER A 167 8.14 -12.33 -3.70
N ARG A 168 8.29 -13.66 -3.80
CA ARG A 168 9.17 -14.45 -2.91
C ARG A 168 10.61 -13.95 -2.99
N ALA A 169 11.15 -13.83 -4.20
CA ALA A 169 12.50 -13.33 -4.45
C ALA A 169 12.69 -11.90 -3.90
N PHE A 170 11.70 -11.03 -4.07
CA PHE A 170 11.73 -9.67 -3.53
C PHE A 170 11.82 -9.66 -1.99
N TRP A 171 10.99 -10.45 -1.31
CA TRP A 171 10.98 -10.49 0.15
C TRP A 171 12.20 -11.22 0.74
N GLU A 172 12.77 -12.18 0.03
CA GLU A 172 14.06 -12.79 0.35
C GLU A 172 15.20 -11.77 0.22
N TRP A 173 15.27 -11.05 -0.90
CA TRP A 173 16.21 -9.94 -1.08
C TRP A 173 16.06 -8.89 0.02
N CYS A 174 14.83 -8.55 0.40
CA CYS A 174 14.59 -7.57 1.45
C CYS A 174 15.17 -7.96 2.81
N ARG A 175 15.19 -9.27 3.12
CA ARG A 175 15.71 -9.86 4.36
C ARG A 175 17.23 -10.09 4.32
N THR A 176 17.85 -10.01 3.15
CA THR A 176 19.30 -10.22 3.01
C THR A 176 20.07 -9.11 3.74
N GLU A 177 21.10 -9.50 4.50
CA GLU A 177 21.95 -8.55 5.21
C GLU A 177 22.61 -7.57 4.23
N GLY A 178 22.57 -6.27 4.55
CA GLY A 178 23.13 -5.22 3.69
C GLY A 178 22.28 -4.83 2.48
N ALA A 179 21.13 -5.48 2.21
CA ALA A 179 20.26 -5.12 1.08
C ALA A 179 19.81 -3.65 1.12
N TRP A 180 19.50 -3.13 2.31
CA TRP A 180 19.21 -1.72 2.50
C TRP A 180 20.42 -0.82 2.17
N ALA A 181 21.61 -1.17 2.66
CA ALA A 181 22.81 -0.37 2.44
C ALA A 181 23.18 -0.29 0.95
N GLN A 182 23.06 -1.40 0.22
CA GLN A 182 23.27 -1.43 -1.23
C GLN A 182 22.27 -0.54 -1.98
N PHE A 183 20.97 -0.65 -1.66
CA PHE A 183 19.93 0.21 -2.22
C PHE A 183 20.22 1.69 -1.92
N GLN A 184 20.53 2.01 -0.66
CA GLN A 184 20.84 3.36 -0.21
C GLN A 184 22.04 3.93 -0.98
N GLN A 185 23.11 3.15 -1.15
CA GLN A 185 24.30 3.59 -1.89
C GLN A 185 23.97 3.92 -3.36
N SER A 186 23.21 3.06 -4.03
CA SER A 186 22.78 3.28 -5.42
C SER A 186 21.97 4.58 -5.56
N ALA A 187 20.93 4.74 -4.75
CA ALA A 187 20.05 5.90 -4.80
C ALA A 187 20.76 7.21 -4.37
N LEU A 188 21.65 7.17 -3.38
CA LEU A 188 22.46 8.34 -3.02
C LEU A 188 23.49 8.69 -4.11
N GLY A 189 24.06 7.70 -4.80
CA GLY A 189 24.95 7.90 -5.95
C GLY A 189 24.23 8.56 -7.12
N HIS A 190 23.00 8.14 -7.42
CA HIS A 190 22.13 8.82 -8.38
C HIS A 190 21.92 10.30 -8.02
N LEU A 191 21.52 10.57 -6.78
CA LEU A 191 21.30 11.94 -6.31
C LEU A 191 22.59 12.77 -6.30
N LEU A 192 23.75 12.17 -6.02
CA LEU A 192 25.05 12.83 -6.11
C LEU A 192 25.32 13.30 -7.54
N ASN A 193 25.08 12.45 -8.53
CA ASN A 193 25.28 12.79 -9.94
C ASN A 193 24.31 13.88 -10.44
N ARG A 194 23.05 13.85 -9.97
CA ARG A 194 22.01 14.80 -10.41
C ARG A 194 22.04 16.14 -9.68
N LEU A 195 22.28 16.13 -8.36
CA LEU A 195 22.11 17.28 -7.47
C LEU A 195 23.40 17.72 -6.77
N GLY A 196 24.45 16.89 -6.76
CA GLY A 196 25.70 17.12 -6.07
C GLY A 196 25.75 16.60 -4.62
N PRO A 197 26.77 17.04 -3.86
CA PRO A 197 27.05 16.53 -2.51
C PRO A 197 25.84 16.59 -1.56
N GLY A 198 25.76 15.61 -0.66
CA GLY A 198 24.71 15.52 0.36
C GLY A 198 24.98 16.37 1.59
N GLY A 199 23.89 16.72 2.28
CA GLY A 199 23.89 17.30 3.61
C GLY A 199 23.43 16.27 4.65
N HIS A 200 22.40 16.62 5.41
CA HIS A 200 21.81 15.73 6.41
C HIS A 200 21.12 14.50 5.79
N TYR A 201 21.06 13.45 6.60
CA TYR A 201 20.35 12.20 6.29
C TYR A 201 19.55 11.77 7.52
N TRP A 202 18.25 11.54 7.35
CA TRP A 202 17.36 11.07 8.40
C TRP A 202 16.89 9.66 8.09
N HIS A 203 17.31 8.70 8.91
CA HIS A 203 16.97 7.30 8.70
C HIS A 203 15.60 6.94 9.30
N ASP A 204 14.85 6.12 8.55
CA ASP A 204 13.62 5.45 8.99
C ASP A 204 12.56 6.44 9.51
N VAL A 205 12.24 7.41 8.65
CA VAL A 205 11.21 8.41 8.90
C VAL A 205 9.82 7.78 8.84
N GLY A 206 8.92 8.27 9.69
CA GLY A 206 7.54 7.78 9.74
C GLY A 206 7.38 6.45 10.46
N ARG A 207 8.45 5.85 11.02
CA ARG A 207 8.36 4.60 11.80
C ARG A 207 7.33 4.64 12.93
N GLN A 208 7.05 5.82 13.48
CA GLN A 208 6.02 6.03 14.51
C GLN A 208 4.59 5.78 14.03
N PHE A 209 4.38 5.74 12.71
CA PHE A 209 3.09 5.43 12.10
C PHE A 209 2.91 3.94 11.82
N ARG A 210 3.94 3.12 12.05
CA ARG A 210 3.80 1.66 12.06
C ARG A 210 3.00 1.28 13.31
N GLY A 211 2.10 0.32 13.15
CA GLY A 211 1.22 -0.13 14.24
C GLY A 211 2.00 -0.63 15.47
N PRO A 212 1.34 -0.72 16.64
CA PRO A 212 1.96 -1.30 17.82
C PRO A 212 2.43 -2.73 17.53
N GLY A 213 3.66 -3.06 17.92
CA GLY A 213 4.26 -4.38 17.68
C GLY A 213 5.01 -4.54 16.35
N ALA A 214 5.12 -3.49 15.53
CA ALA A 214 5.98 -3.53 14.35
C ALA A 214 7.44 -3.82 14.72
N ALA A 215 8.03 -4.83 14.10
CA ALA A 215 9.42 -5.20 14.33
C ALA A 215 10.38 -4.05 13.93
N PRO A 216 11.55 -3.93 14.58
CA PRO A 216 12.61 -3.05 14.10
C PRO A 216 12.94 -3.35 12.63
N GLY A 217 12.96 -2.33 11.78
CA GLY A 217 13.20 -2.50 10.34
C GLY A 217 12.00 -3.01 9.53
N ALA A 218 10.80 -3.07 10.11
CA ALA A 218 9.58 -3.41 9.38
C ALA A 218 9.38 -2.51 8.15
N ALA A 219 8.87 -3.09 7.07
CA ALA A 219 8.67 -2.38 5.82
C ALA A 219 7.48 -1.39 5.92
N PRO A 220 7.45 -0.35 5.06
CA PRO A 220 8.56 0.10 4.22
C PRO A 220 9.54 0.94 5.05
N VAL A 221 10.85 0.70 4.89
CA VAL A 221 11.90 1.55 5.47
C VAL A 221 12.12 2.72 4.52
N VAL A 222 11.85 3.93 4.99
CA VAL A 222 12.00 5.16 4.19
C VAL A 222 12.86 6.15 4.95
N SER A 223 13.83 6.76 4.28
CA SER A 223 14.72 7.78 4.81
C SER A 223 14.55 9.08 4.05
N VAL A 224 15.10 10.17 4.56
CA VAL A 224 15.13 11.47 3.87
C VAL A 224 16.58 11.90 3.68
N SER A 225 16.94 12.33 2.49
CA SER A 225 18.24 12.95 2.22
C SER A 225 18.11 14.42 1.88
N GLU A 226 19.14 15.18 2.22
CA GLU A 226 19.28 16.57 1.86
C GLU A 226 20.35 16.77 0.78
N ARG A 227 20.04 17.63 -0.19
CA ARG A 227 20.97 18.23 -1.15
C ARG A 227 20.96 19.74 -0.94
N PRO A 228 21.90 20.30 -0.16
CA PRO A 228 21.91 21.72 0.19
C PRO A 228 22.00 22.66 -1.01
N ALA A 229 21.57 23.91 -0.82
CA ALA A 229 21.86 24.99 -1.75
C ALA A 229 23.38 25.07 -2.05
N ARG A 230 23.74 25.43 -3.28
CA ARG A 230 25.12 25.50 -3.76
C ARG A 230 25.26 26.61 -4.82
N PRO A 231 26.48 27.02 -5.22
CA PRO A 231 26.63 27.95 -6.34
C PRO A 231 25.86 27.48 -7.58
N GLY A 232 25.00 28.34 -8.12
CA GLY A 232 24.10 28.03 -9.25
C GLY A 232 22.78 27.35 -8.88
N ARG A 233 22.50 27.09 -7.60
CA ARG A 233 21.21 26.59 -7.09
C ARG A 233 20.98 27.08 -5.66
N ASP A 234 20.15 28.09 -5.51
CA ASP A 234 19.89 28.81 -4.25
C ASP A 234 18.89 28.13 -3.30
N PHE A 235 18.40 26.94 -3.66
CA PHE A 235 17.48 26.15 -2.86
C PHE A 235 18.05 24.77 -2.49
N THR A 236 17.58 24.25 -1.36
CA THR A 236 17.82 22.87 -0.93
C THR A 236 16.79 21.94 -1.55
N VAL A 237 17.19 20.73 -1.94
CA VAL A 237 16.26 19.64 -2.26
C VAL A 237 16.29 18.62 -1.14
N LEU A 238 15.13 18.34 -0.55
CA LEU A 238 14.92 17.21 0.34
C LEU A 238 14.16 16.14 -0.42
N SER A 239 14.55 14.89 -0.26
CA SER A 239 13.84 13.81 -0.93
C SER A 239 13.81 12.54 -0.10
N THR A 240 12.77 11.74 -0.28
CA THR A 240 12.75 10.39 0.29
C THR A 240 13.79 9.51 -0.40
N LEU A 241 14.18 8.46 0.31
CA LEU A 241 14.84 7.27 -0.20
C LEU A 241 14.15 6.06 0.40
N GLY A 242 13.78 5.10 -0.43
CA GLY A 242 13.26 3.82 0.01
C GLY A 242 11.78 3.64 -0.25
N MET A 243 11.03 4.69 -0.64
CA MET A 243 9.67 4.50 -1.14
C MET A 243 9.69 3.67 -2.44
N SER A 244 10.66 3.94 -3.31
CA SER A 244 10.84 3.20 -4.57
C SER A 244 11.35 1.77 -4.37
N ARG A 245 11.79 1.40 -3.16
CA ARG A 245 12.23 0.04 -2.87
C ARG A 245 11.05 -0.94 -2.88
N GLN A 246 9.83 -0.47 -2.72
CA GLN A 246 8.61 -1.28 -2.84
C GLN A 246 7.75 -0.76 -4.00
N ARG A 247 6.88 -1.62 -4.52
CA ARG A 247 5.82 -1.19 -5.44
C ARG A 247 4.65 -0.58 -4.68
N MET A 248 3.97 0.36 -5.33
CA MET A 248 2.82 1.08 -4.81
C MET A 248 1.55 0.20 -4.81
N PRO A 249 0.79 0.14 -3.70
CA PRO A 249 -0.46 -0.61 -3.66
C PRO A 249 -1.49 -0.12 -4.66
N THR A 250 -2.39 -0.99 -5.09
CA THR A 250 -3.59 -0.70 -5.89
C THR A 250 -3.36 -0.09 -7.28
N VAL A 251 -2.12 0.18 -7.69
CA VAL A 251 -1.81 0.81 -8.98
C VAL A 251 -2.36 0.01 -10.16
N GLU A 252 -2.35 -1.32 -10.07
CA GLU A 252 -2.88 -2.25 -11.07
C GLU A 252 -4.41 -2.16 -11.26
N LEU A 253 -5.13 -1.51 -10.35
CA LEU A 253 -6.56 -1.24 -10.51
C LEU A 253 -6.84 -0.07 -11.45
N TYR A 254 -5.82 0.73 -11.75
CA TYR A 254 -5.96 2.00 -12.46
C TYR A 254 -5.10 2.09 -13.72
N GLU A 255 -3.99 1.35 -13.78
CA GLU A 255 -3.02 1.42 -14.86
C GLU A 255 -2.73 0.05 -15.46
N ASP A 256 -2.84 -0.07 -16.78
CA ASP A 256 -2.46 -1.29 -17.50
C ASP A 256 -0.93 -1.48 -17.51
N ASP A 257 -0.18 -0.37 -17.72
CA ASP A 257 1.29 -0.35 -17.58
C ASP A 257 1.67 0.09 -16.17
N VAL A 258 1.66 -0.88 -15.26
CA VAL A 258 2.02 -0.69 -13.85
C VAL A 258 3.45 -0.18 -13.68
N SER A 259 4.40 -0.59 -14.53
CA SER A 259 5.83 -0.33 -14.32
C SER A 259 6.16 1.16 -14.22
N ALA A 260 5.51 1.99 -15.03
CA ALA A 260 5.72 3.44 -15.07
C ALA A 260 5.22 4.21 -13.83
N TYR A 261 4.45 3.55 -12.95
CA TYR A 261 3.80 4.14 -11.78
C TYR A 261 4.09 3.39 -10.47
N ALA A 262 4.63 2.17 -10.56
CA ALA A 262 4.79 1.31 -9.41
C ALA A 262 5.78 1.85 -8.37
N ARG A 263 6.78 2.64 -8.78
CA ARG A 263 7.86 3.09 -7.89
C ARG A 263 8.03 4.59 -7.92
N ILE A 264 7.93 5.21 -6.75
CA ILE A 264 8.07 6.66 -6.62
C ILE A 264 8.99 7.05 -5.46
N GLU A 265 9.57 8.24 -5.56
CA GLU A 265 10.13 8.98 -4.43
C GLU A 265 9.47 10.35 -4.35
N LEU A 266 9.37 10.92 -3.16
CA LEU A 266 8.87 12.27 -2.93
C LEU A 266 10.03 13.26 -2.83
N ALA A 267 9.85 14.48 -3.33
CA ALA A 267 10.84 15.54 -3.22
C ALA A 267 10.21 16.90 -2.90
N VAL A 268 10.94 17.76 -2.20
CA VAL A 268 10.58 19.18 -2.03
C VAL A 268 11.81 20.05 -2.25
N ALA A 269 11.68 21.08 -3.09
CA ALA A 269 12.66 22.15 -3.17
C ALA A 269 12.26 23.26 -2.22
N THR A 270 13.21 23.80 -1.46
CA THR A 270 12.90 24.76 -0.41
C THR A 270 14.07 25.68 -0.05
N THR A 271 13.73 26.90 0.37
CA THR A 271 14.64 27.82 1.08
C THR A 271 14.39 27.86 2.59
N LEU A 272 13.40 27.10 3.08
CA LEU A 272 13.14 26.92 4.51
C LEU A 272 14.26 26.09 5.15
N PRO A 273 14.43 26.18 6.50
CA PRO A 273 15.31 25.27 7.22
C PRO A 273 14.95 23.80 6.95
N SER A 274 15.94 22.99 6.58
CA SER A 274 15.74 21.61 6.13
C SER A 274 14.99 20.73 7.13
N ARG A 275 15.24 20.92 8.43
CA ARG A 275 14.53 20.18 9.49
C ARG A 275 13.02 20.49 9.50
N ARG A 276 12.63 21.72 9.17
CA ARG A 276 11.23 22.14 9.09
C ARG A 276 10.57 21.52 7.88
N ALA A 277 11.09 21.80 6.69
CA ALA A 277 10.53 21.25 5.45
C ALA A 277 10.52 19.72 5.43
N GLY A 278 11.58 19.09 5.93
CA GLY A 278 11.70 17.62 6.00
C GLY A 278 10.70 16.94 6.92
N SER A 279 10.07 17.67 7.85
CA SER A 279 9.05 17.11 8.75
C SER A 279 7.73 16.76 8.03
N ILE A 280 7.58 17.10 6.74
CA ILE A 280 6.47 16.63 5.91
C ILE A 280 6.58 15.15 5.53
N PHE A 281 7.79 14.63 5.35
CA PHE A 281 8.00 13.28 4.85
C PHE A 281 7.55 12.17 5.81
N PRO A 282 7.76 12.23 7.14
CA PRO A 282 7.24 11.21 8.04
C PRO A 282 5.74 10.91 7.84
N TRP A 283 4.94 11.92 7.49
CA TRP A 283 3.52 11.77 7.22
C TRP A 283 3.23 11.07 5.88
N LEU A 284 3.89 11.51 4.79
CA LEU A 284 3.60 11.03 3.43
C LEU A 284 4.31 9.71 3.08
N ALA A 285 5.53 9.52 3.58
CA ALA A 285 6.42 8.43 3.18
C ALA A 285 5.83 7.03 3.43
N GLN A 286 4.97 6.90 4.43
CA GLN A 286 4.35 5.63 4.84
C GLN A 286 2.88 5.53 4.36
N TYR A 287 2.34 6.63 3.83
CA TYR A 287 0.91 6.77 3.59
C TYR A 287 0.34 5.76 2.58
N PRO A 288 0.99 5.50 1.42
CA PRO A 288 0.47 4.58 0.41
C PRO A 288 0.20 3.18 0.96
N TRP A 289 1.19 2.56 1.59
CA TRP A 289 1.06 1.20 2.13
C TRP A 289 0.15 1.12 3.35
N ARG A 290 0.15 2.13 4.24
CA ARG A 290 -0.74 2.15 5.41
C ARG A 290 -2.21 2.30 5.00
N SER A 291 -2.48 3.10 3.98
CA SER A 291 -3.84 3.42 3.55
C SER A 291 -4.30 2.56 2.37
N VAL A 292 -3.42 1.68 1.88
CA VAL A 292 -3.62 0.82 0.70
C VAL A 292 -4.11 1.63 -0.50
N THR A 293 -3.25 2.56 -0.90
CA THR A 293 -3.43 3.49 -2.02
C THR A 293 -2.07 3.72 -2.68
N TRP A 294 -2.06 4.40 -3.82
CA TRP A 294 -0.85 4.89 -4.47
C TRP A 294 -0.84 6.42 -4.55
N PHE A 295 0.27 6.98 -5.03
CA PHE A 295 0.39 8.39 -5.38
C PHE A 295 0.64 8.54 -6.88
N ALA A 296 -0.15 9.40 -7.51
CA ALA A 296 -0.05 9.76 -8.91
C ALA A 296 0.28 11.26 -9.09
N PRO A 297 0.84 11.64 -10.26
CA PRO A 297 0.94 13.05 -10.62
C PRO A 297 -0.43 13.74 -10.62
N GLY A 298 -0.51 14.90 -9.97
CA GLY A 298 -1.74 15.66 -9.82
C GLY A 298 -2.55 15.30 -8.57
N ASP A 299 -2.16 14.26 -7.82
CA ASP A 299 -2.80 13.96 -6.54
C ASP A 299 -2.65 15.10 -5.55
N MET A 300 -3.65 15.21 -4.68
CA MET A 300 -3.66 16.18 -3.61
C MET A 300 -3.86 15.50 -2.29
N VAL A 301 -2.90 15.67 -1.39
CA VAL A 301 -2.93 15.04 -0.08
C VAL A 301 -3.22 16.12 0.96
N LYS A 302 -4.37 15.99 1.64
CA LYS A 302 -4.78 16.91 2.71
C LYS A 302 -4.03 16.58 4.00
N TRP A 303 -3.46 17.60 4.64
CA TRP A 303 -2.87 17.48 5.98
C TRP A 303 -3.90 16.98 6.99
N TYR A 304 -3.53 15.98 7.79
CA TYR A 304 -4.44 15.26 8.66
C TYR A 304 -4.74 15.97 10.00
N HIS A 305 -4.02 17.05 10.30
CA HIS A 305 -4.25 17.91 11.47
C HIS A 305 -4.72 19.32 11.05
N GLU A 306 -4.85 20.20 12.04
CA GLU A 306 -5.15 21.62 11.82
C GLU A 306 -4.07 22.30 10.93
N PRO A 307 -4.44 23.22 10.03
CA PRO A 307 -3.50 23.88 9.12
C PRO A 307 -2.27 24.50 9.81
N ARG A 308 -2.42 25.05 11.02
CA ARG A 308 -1.30 25.63 11.80
C ARG A 308 -0.18 24.65 12.11
N THR A 309 -0.44 23.35 12.11
CA THR A 309 0.58 22.32 12.37
C THR A 309 1.22 21.78 11.10
N PHE A 310 0.82 22.28 9.93
CA PHE A 310 1.38 21.85 8.67
C PHE A 310 2.85 22.28 8.54
N PRO A 311 3.79 21.34 8.28
CA PRO A 311 5.23 21.59 8.28
C PRO A 311 5.75 22.77 7.46
N LEU A 312 5.06 23.11 6.37
CA LEU A 312 5.51 24.16 5.45
C LEU A 312 4.89 25.53 5.75
N ASN A 313 4.05 25.65 6.78
CA ASN A 313 3.66 26.95 7.33
C ASN A 313 4.76 27.48 8.26
N ALA A 314 4.78 28.80 8.47
CA ALA A 314 5.60 29.37 9.54
C ALA A 314 5.02 28.94 10.91
N PRO A 315 5.85 28.54 11.89
CA PRO A 315 5.38 27.98 13.17
C PRO A 315 4.41 28.89 13.94
N ASP A 316 4.61 30.20 13.84
CA ASP A 316 3.83 31.23 14.54
C ASP A 316 2.98 32.06 13.56
N ALA A 317 2.65 31.52 12.39
CA ALA A 317 1.79 32.21 11.44
C ALA A 317 0.41 32.47 12.06
N ALA A 318 0.05 33.74 12.21
CA ALA A 318 -1.28 34.15 12.66
C ALA A 318 -2.38 33.64 11.71
N ASP A 319 -2.05 33.49 10.42
CA ASP A 319 -2.92 32.90 9.40
C ASP A 319 -2.16 31.80 8.61
N PRO A 320 -2.27 30.53 9.02
CA PRO A 320 -1.61 29.42 8.35
C PRO A 320 -2.28 29.11 7.01
N ARG A 321 -1.59 29.47 5.93
CA ARG A 321 -2.08 29.35 4.57
C ARG A 321 -2.28 27.90 4.10
N TRP A 322 -1.32 27.05 4.40
CA TRP A 322 -1.21 25.73 3.77
C TRP A 322 -1.94 24.64 4.55
N SER A 323 -2.58 23.71 3.83
CA SER A 323 -3.36 22.62 4.42
C SER A 323 -3.16 21.27 3.72
N GLY A 324 -2.18 21.17 2.84
CA GLY A 324 -1.90 19.97 2.07
C GLY A 324 -0.85 20.21 1.00
N VAL A 325 -0.68 19.21 0.14
CA VAL A 325 0.25 19.25 -0.99
C VAL A 325 -0.44 18.79 -2.27
N LEU A 326 -0.02 19.38 -3.39
CA LEU A 326 -0.17 18.86 -4.75
C LEU A 326 1.11 18.10 -5.10
N LEU A 327 0.97 16.93 -5.74
CA LEU A 327 2.09 16.12 -6.22
C LEU A 327 2.32 16.40 -7.71
N LEU A 328 3.53 16.82 -8.10
CA LEU A 328 3.91 17.05 -9.51
C LEU A 328 5.03 16.12 -9.93
N ASP A 329 4.92 15.49 -11.09
CA ASP A 329 6.05 14.78 -11.72
C ASP A 329 7.04 15.71 -12.41
N ASP A 330 6.55 16.87 -12.88
CA ASP A 330 7.37 17.95 -13.40
C ASP A 330 7.10 19.27 -12.62
N PRO A 331 8.02 19.71 -11.75
CA PRO A 331 7.87 20.95 -11.02
C PRO A 331 8.08 22.18 -11.92
N GLY A 332 8.72 22.02 -13.09
CA GLY A 332 8.90 23.08 -14.10
C GLY A 332 7.59 23.56 -14.73
N ARG A 333 6.47 22.89 -14.45
CA ARG A 333 5.12 23.35 -14.79
C ARG A 333 4.69 24.60 -14.01
N LEU A 334 5.41 24.94 -12.93
CA LEU A 334 5.24 26.16 -12.15
C LEU A 334 6.47 27.07 -12.29
N PRO A 335 6.33 28.39 -12.09
CA PRO A 335 7.43 29.34 -12.02
C PRO A 335 8.56 28.90 -11.08
N GLY A 336 9.80 29.26 -11.39
CA GLY A 336 10.95 29.01 -10.54
C GLY A 336 12.24 28.86 -11.34
N PRO A 337 13.35 28.55 -10.67
CA PRO A 337 14.59 28.16 -11.33
C PRO A 337 14.41 26.89 -12.18
N GLN A 338 15.41 26.55 -12.98
CA GLN A 338 15.39 25.30 -13.75
C GLN A 338 15.26 24.09 -12.81
N ALA A 339 14.23 23.29 -13.04
CA ALA A 339 13.99 22.06 -12.30
C ALA A 339 15.14 21.05 -12.53
N PRO A 340 15.66 20.39 -11.49
CA PRO A 340 16.65 19.35 -11.67
C PRO A 340 16.01 18.10 -12.27
N ASP A 341 16.68 17.50 -13.25
CA ASP A 341 16.28 16.23 -13.83
C ASP A 341 16.75 15.07 -12.93
N LEU A 342 15.79 14.39 -12.29
CA LEU A 342 16.03 13.23 -11.43
C LEU A 342 15.69 11.88 -12.09
N THR A 343 15.34 11.89 -13.39
CA THR A 343 15.01 10.66 -14.14
C THR A 343 16.20 9.69 -14.22
N GLY A 344 15.93 8.43 -14.58
CA GLY A 344 16.97 7.42 -14.85
C GLY A 344 17.38 6.57 -13.65
N LEU A 345 16.79 6.78 -12.47
CA LEU A 345 16.86 5.80 -11.38
C LEU A 345 15.88 4.66 -11.68
N THR A 346 16.32 3.42 -11.55
CA THR A 346 15.49 2.22 -11.72
C THR A 346 15.66 1.26 -10.54
N VAL A 347 14.60 0.54 -10.17
CA VAL A 347 14.63 -0.49 -9.13
C VAL A 347 13.87 -1.70 -9.65
N GLY A 348 14.51 -2.88 -9.65
CA GLY A 348 13.89 -4.10 -10.18
C GLY A 348 13.47 -4.02 -11.66
N GLY A 349 14.10 -3.12 -12.44
CA GLY A 349 13.73 -2.83 -13.82
C GLY A 349 12.68 -1.73 -14.01
N ASP A 350 11.92 -1.39 -12.96
CA ASP A 350 10.93 -0.32 -13.03
C ASP A 350 11.59 1.06 -12.88
N PRO A 351 11.17 2.08 -13.66
CA PRO A 351 11.63 3.45 -13.47
C PRO A 351 11.09 4.04 -12.17
N VAL A 352 11.91 4.84 -11.50
CA VAL A 352 11.50 5.59 -10.30
C VAL A 352 11.01 6.98 -10.70
N ARG A 353 9.74 7.27 -10.40
CA ARG A 353 9.15 8.60 -10.61
C ARG A 353 9.35 9.49 -9.40
N TRP A 354 9.74 10.74 -9.62
CA TRP A 354 9.89 11.72 -8.54
C TRP A 354 8.66 12.62 -8.49
N LEU A 355 7.95 12.60 -7.36
CA LEU A 355 6.79 13.46 -7.13
C LEU A 355 7.18 14.63 -6.21
N TRP A 356 7.13 15.83 -6.78
CA TRP A 356 7.46 17.09 -6.14
C TRP A 356 6.28 17.64 -5.36
N LEU A 357 6.53 17.95 -4.09
CA LEU A 357 5.54 18.47 -3.15
C LEU A 357 5.40 19.98 -3.32
N VAL A 358 4.23 20.42 -3.76
CA VAL A 358 3.86 21.84 -3.81
C VAL A 358 2.78 22.10 -2.75
N PRO A 359 3.02 22.96 -1.74
CA PRO A 359 2.02 23.24 -0.72
C PRO A 359 0.80 23.94 -1.34
N ILE A 360 -0.39 23.53 -0.91
CA ILE A 360 -1.67 24.09 -1.38
C ILE A 360 -2.59 24.47 -0.21
N THR A 361 -3.46 25.45 -0.48
CA THR A 361 -4.53 25.86 0.43
C THR A 361 -5.72 24.91 0.36
N ASP A 362 -6.62 25.02 1.33
CA ASP A 362 -7.87 24.23 1.33
C ASP A 362 -8.79 24.64 0.16
N GLU A 363 -8.77 25.92 -0.21
CA GLU A 363 -9.50 26.45 -1.37
C GLU A 363 -8.94 25.89 -2.68
N GLU A 364 -7.61 25.90 -2.85
CA GLU A 364 -6.93 25.33 -4.02
C GLU A 364 -7.25 23.83 -4.17
N ARG A 365 -7.24 23.06 -3.06
CA ARG A 365 -7.65 21.65 -3.06
C ARG A 365 -9.12 21.48 -3.48
N ARG A 366 -10.02 22.30 -2.95
CA ARG A 366 -11.46 22.27 -3.32
C ARG A 366 -11.67 22.62 -4.80
N TYR A 367 -10.93 23.62 -5.29
CA TYR A 367 -10.94 24.01 -6.69
C TYR A 367 -10.50 22.86 -7.60
N ALA A 368 -9.37 22.22 -7.30
CA ALA A 368 -8.89 21.07 -8.07
C ALA A 368 -9.80 19.86 -7.98
N LYS A 369 -10.48 19.62 -6.85
CA LYS A 369 -11.51 18.57 -6.76
C LYS A 369 -12.68 18.84 -7.73
N ALA A 370 -13.01 20.11 -7.98
CA ALA A 370 -14.09 20.49 -8.88
C ALA A 370 -13.65 20.61 -10.36
N GLN A 371 -12.40 21.02 -10.62
CA GLN A 371 -11.93 21.42 -11.96
C GLN A 371 -10.76 20.56 -12.49
N GLY A 372 -10.25 19.63 -11.68
CA GLY A 372 -9.08 18.82 -11.98
C GLY A 372 -7.75 19.48 -11.59
N SER A 373 -6.73 18.64 -11.36
CA SER A 373 -5.37 19.06 -10.98
C SER A 373 -4.70 19.93 -12.03
N ASN A 374 -4.90 19.64 -13.32
CA ASN A 374 -4.36 20.44 -14.42
C ASN A 374 -4.90 21.88 -14.44
N ALA A 375 -6.18 22.08 -14.08
CA ALA A 375 -6.75 23.42 -13.95
C ALA A 375 -6.10 24.18 -12.79
N LEU A 376 -5.87 23.51 -11.65
CA LEU A 376 -5.15 24.09 -10.53
C LEU A 376 -3.70 24.46 -10.89
N VAL A 377 -2.96 23.59 -11.58
CA VAL A 377 -1.59 23.90 -12.00
C VAL A 377 -1.53 25.16 -12.87
N ARG A 378 -2.47 25.31 -13.82
CA ARG A 378 -2.58 26.54 -14.62
C ARG A 378 -2.85 27.76 -13.74
N ARG A 379 -3.83 27.68 -12.85
CA ARG A 379 -4.15 28.77 -11.90
C ARG A 379 -2.94 29.15 -11.05
N LEU A 380 -2.26 28.18 -10.46
CA LEU A 380 -1.07 28.41 -9.63
C LEU A 380 0.04 29.09 -10.43
N ARG A 381 0.30 28.64 -11.66
CA ARG A 381 1.28 29.28 -12.56
C ARG A 381 0.90 30.72 -12.86
N ASP A 382 -0.36 30.98 -13.19
CA ASP A 382 -0.84 32.32 -13.55
C ASP A 382 -0.82 33.27 -12.33
N GLU A 383 -0.97 32.74 -11.12
CA GLU A 383 -0.78 33.44 -9.83
C GLU A 383 0.70 33.62 -9.43
N GLY A 384 1.65 33.10 -10.24
CA GLY A 384 3.08 33.21 -9.95
C GLY A 384 3.58 32.26 -8.86
N ARG A 385 2.82 31.19 -8.51
CA ARG A 385 3.24 30.20 -7.51
C ARG A 385 4.55 29.55 -7.93
N THR A 386 5.59 29.67 -7.10
CA THR A 386 6.83 28.92 -7.31
C THR A 386 6.75 27.46 -6.85
N TRP A 387 7.46 26.56 -7.53
CA TRP A 387 7.66 25.17 -7.08
C TRP A 387 8.73 25.04 -5.97
N VAL A 388 9.50 26.11 -5.71
CA VAL A 388 10.44 26.20 -4.58
C VAL A 388 9.71 26.79 -3.37
N VAL A 389 9.60 26.02 -2.29
CA VAL A 389 8.89 26.41 -1.07
C VAL A 389 9.73 27.37 -0.22
N SER A 390 9.21 28.57 0.01
CA SER A 390 9.91 29.66 0.72
C SER A 390 9.32 30.02 2.06
#